data_AF-A0A3D5SRN3-F1
#
_entry.id   AF-A0A3D5SRN3-F1
#
_cell.length_a   1.000
_cell.length_b   1.000
_cell.length_c   1.000
_cell.angle_alpha   90.00
_cell.angle_beta   90.00
_cell.angle_gamma   90.00
#
_symmetry.space_group_name_H-M   'P 1'
#
loop_
_entity.id
_entity.type
_entity.pdbx_description
1 polymer ?
#
loop_
_entity_poly.entity_id
_entity_poly.type
_entity_poly.pdbx_seq_one_letter_code
_entity_poly.pdbx_strand_id
1 'polypeptide(L)'
;MYKRQGTGKNWPLDPPAGGPLPTDPYLRKMWKTFWGDEFDKLLPSNTRAVVPAAWRVEVSPSKPAKEDFFLHVLEIGDRGDTRTPRVELVDGSNLVGALVEGGTITLFATIDGPVTEGEVTIPAVDTNSLLISGLKPHAKYELQMTGGRANWRGGLFNGVPGGSYIGTANSSGVMHLPFKGQKDGRLRLRLLSSG
;
A
#
# COMPACT_ATOMS: atom_id res chain seq x y z
N MET A 1 -10.93 27.13 -23.17
CA MET A 1 -10.14 28.27 -22.65
C MET A 1 -9.98 28.06 -21.15
N TYR A 2 -8.84 27.55 -20.67
CA TYR A 2 -8.62 27.31 -19.24
C TYR A 2 -7.36 28.07 -18.76
N LYS A 3 -7.53 28.81 -17.66
CA LYS A 3 -6.52 29.66 -17.01
C LYS A 3 -5.37 28.80 -16.48
N ARG A 4 -4.14 29.12 -16.92
CA ARG A 4 -2.89 28.71 -16.26
C ARG A 4 -2.77 29.44 -14.93
N GLN A 5 -2.57 28.72 -13.84
CA GLN A 5 -1.97 29.26 -12.61
C GLN A 5 -0.71 28.45 -12.31
N GLY A 6 0.43 29.15 -12.21
CA GLY A 6 1.78 28.61 -12.19
C GLY A 6 2.49 28.88 -13.52
N THR A 7 3.17 30.03 -13.64
CA THR A 7 3.72 30.51 -14.93
C THR A 7 4.90 29.71 -15.46
N GLY A 8 5.50 28.76 -14.71
CA GLY A 8 6.51 27.83 -15.23
C GLY A 8 7.65 28.47 -16.02
N LYS A 9 7.89 29.78 -15.85
CA LYS A 9 8.67 30.58 -16.80
C LYS A 9 10.17 30.54 -16.57
N ASN A 10 10.63 29.94 -15.47
CA ASN A 10 12.04 29.93 -15.08
C ASN A 10 12.58 28.50 -14.84
N TRP A 11 12.07 27.51 -15.56
CA TRP A 11 12.56 26.13 -15.43
C TRP A 11 12.75 25.44 -16.79
N PRO A 12 13.93 24.85 -17.06
CA PRO A 12 15.15 24.85 -16.25
C PRO A 12 15.96 26.15 -16.40
N LEU A 13 16.74 26.51 -15.38
CA LEU A 13 17.83 27.47 -15.52
C LEU A 13 19.02 26.77 -16.21
N ASP A 14 19.71 27.48 -17.10
CA ASP A 14 20.89 27.00 -17.80
C ASP A 14 22.12 27.84 -17.37
N PRO A 15 23.09 27.28 -16.63
CA PRO A 15 23.19 25.89 -16.17
C PRO A 15 22.25 25.57 -14.98
N PRO A 16 21.95 24.29 -14.71
CA PRO A 16 21.13 23.89 -13.57
C PRO A 16 21.87 24.21 -12.26
N ALA A 17 21.43 25.25 -11.56
CA ALA A 17 21.95 25.62 -10.25
C ALA A 17 20.85 25.47 -9.19
N GLY A 18 21.13 24.75 -8.10
CA GLY A 18 20.29 24.77 -6.92
C GLY A 18 20.31 26.16 -6.26
N GLY A 19 19.23 26.49 -5.56
CA GLY A 19 19.12 27.76 -4.84
C GLY A 19 20.10 27.87 -3.67
N PRO A 20 20.37 29.10 -3.18
CA PRO A 20 21.20 29.32 -2.01
C PRO A 20 20.60 28.62 -0.77
N LEU A 21 21.44 28.28 0.21
CA LEU A 21 20.95 27.80 1.51
C LEU A 21 19.99 28.84 2.13
N PRO A 22 19.00 28.39 2.94
CA PRO A 22 18.12 29.32 3.64
C PRO A 22 18.91 30.34 4.46
N THR A 23 18.71 31.61 4.17
CA THR A 23 19.26 32.74 4.93
C THR A 23 18.41 33.05 6.16
N ASP A 24 17.14 32.65 6.13
CA ASP A 24 16.23 32.75 7.27
C ASP A 24 16.74 31.92 8.47
N PRO A 25 16.87 32.52 9.66
CA PRO A 25 17.43 31.85 10.83
C PRO A 25 16.62 30.64 11.31
N TYR A 26 15.29 30.68 11.17
CA TYR A 26 14.41 29.61 11.62
C TYR A 26 14.50 28.40 10.70
N LEU A 27 14.42 28.60 9.39
CA LEU A 27 14.61 27.55 8.39
C LEU A 27 16.01 26.94 8.49
N ARG A 28 17.04 27.77 8.69
CA ARG A 28 18.41 27.29 8.86
C ARG A 28 18.57 26.42 10.11
N LYS A 29 17.91 26.79 11.22
CA LYS A 29 17.89 25.97 12.43
C LYS A 29 17.21 24.62 12.18
N MET A 30 16.03 24.61 11.55
CA MET A 30 15.33 23.37 11.20
C MET A 30 16.18 22.44 10.34
N TRP A 31 16.83 22.99 9.32
CA TRP A 31 17.67 22.21 8.40
C TRP A 31 18.91 21.67 9.09
N LYS A 32 19.55 22.45 9.98
CA LYS A 32 20.65 21.95 10.81
C LYS A 32 20.21 20.83 11.75
N THR A 33 18.98 20.89 12.29
CA THR A 33 18.44 19.80 13.12
C THR A 33 18.23 18.53 12.30
N PHE A 34 17.81 18.64 11.05
CA PHE A 34 17.56 17.49 10.17
C PHE A 34 18.85 16.86 9.62
N TRP A 35 19.79 17.69 9.15
CA TRP A 35 21.02 17.26 8.47
C TRP A 35 22.26 17.15 9.40
N GLY A 36 22.19 17.68 10.62
CA GLY A 36 23.27 17.62 11.61
C GLY A 36 24.59 18.21 11.10
N ASP A 37 25.69 17.54 11.41
CA ASP A 37 27.06 17.91 11.02
C ASP A 37 27.29 17.90 9.50
N GLU A 38 26.35 17.36 8.72
CA GLU A 38 26.42 17.32 7.27
C GLU A 38 25.79 18.55 6.60
N PHE A 39 25.17 19.45 7.38
CA PHE A 39 24.54 20.66 6.85
C PHE A 39 25.49 21.51 6.01
N ASP A 40 26.74 21.70 6.45
CA ASP A 40 27.72 22.49 5.71
C ASP A 40 28.29 21.74 4.48
N LYS A 41 28.12 20.41 4.41
CA LYS A 41 28.42 19.61 3.21
C LYS A 41 27.38 19.80 2.10
N LEU A 42 26.26 20.49 2.37
CA LEU A 42 25.28 20.89 1.36
C LEU A 42 25.76 22.09 0.53
N LEU A 43 26.75 22.86 1.02
CA LEU A 43 27.30 24.04 0.34
C LEU A 43 27.85 23.72 -1.08
N PRO A 44 28.57 22.61 -1.31
CA PRO A 44 29.01 22.19 -2.64
C PRO A 44 28.00 21.28 -3.37
N SER A 45 26.96 20.80 -2.68
CA SER A 45 26.01 19.78 -3.19
C SER A 45 24.82 20.38 -3.96
N ASN A 46 24.42 21.61 -3.64
CA ASN A 46 23.36 22.30 -4.38
C ASN A 46 23.77 22.71 -5.81
N THR A 47 25.04 22.57 -6.20
CA THR A 47 25.58 23.14 -7.44
C THR A 47 25.89 22.13 -8.54
N ARG A 48 25.65 20.81 -8.39
CA ARG A 48 25.96 19.88 -9.50
C ARG A 48 25.04 18.73 -9.83
N ALA A 49 24.09 18.34 -8.97
CA ALA A 49 23.16 17.26 -9.35
C ALA A 49 21.90 17.12 -8.48
N VAL A 50 21.66 18.00 -7.51
CA VAL A 50 20.53 17.84 -6.60
C VAL A 50 19.65 19.07 -6.68
N VAL A 51 18.66 19.00 -7.57
CA VAL A 51 17.44 19.77 -7.39
C VAL A 51 16.56 18.90 -6.49
N PRO A 52 16.45 19.18 -5.18
CA PRO A 52 15.44 18.51 -4.38
C PRO A 52 14.07 18.77 -5.04
N ALA A 53 13.27 17.71 -5.22
CA ALA A 53 12.00 17.72 -5.96
C ALA A 53 12.10 17.99 -7.48
N ALA A 54 13.17 17.57 -8.15
CA ALA A 54 13.33 17.70 -9.61
C ALA A 54 12.22 17.04 -10.45
N TRP A 55 11.59 15.98 -9.92
CA TRP A 55 10.62 15.17 -10.64
C TRP A 55 9.41 14.85 -9.76
N ARG A 56 8.23 14.79 -10.39
CA ARG A 56 6.98 14.33 -9.78
C ARG A 56 6.35 13.24 -10.65
N VAL A 57 5.60 12.34 -10.02
CA VAL A 57 4.70 11.42 -10.69
C VAL A 57 3.27 11.88 -10.42
N GLU A 58 2.45 11.92 -11.46
CA GLU A 58 1.02 12.23 -11.34
C GLU A 58 0.20 11.03 -11.81
N VAL A 59 -0.80 10.67 -11.02
CA VAL A 59 -1.75 9.61 -11.33
C VAL A 59 -3.14 10.23 -11.35
N SER A 60 -3.87 10.04 -12.44
CA SER A 60 -5.21 10.57 -12.63
C SER A 60 -6.12 9.50 -13.22
N PRO A 61 -7.43 9.53 -12.90
CA PRO A 61 -8.39 8.60 -13.46
C PRO A 61 -8.60 8.93 -14.94
N SER A 62 -8.76 7.91 -15.78
CA SER A 62 -8.99 8.11 -17.22
C SER A 62 -10.40 8.60 -17.55
N LYS A 63 -11.36 8.36 -16.65
CA LYS A 63 -12.76 8.75 -16.78
C LYS A 63 -13.14 9.60 -15.57
N PRO A 64 -13.79 10.77 -15.76
CA PRO A 64 -14.29 11.55 -14.63
C PRO A 64 -15.31 10.76 -13.80
N ALA A 65 -15.09 10.70 -12.49
CA ALA A 65 -16.03 10.16 -11.52
C ALA A 65 -16.25 11.16 -10.38
N LYS A 66 -17.27 10.91 -9.54
CA LYS A 66 -17.47 11.69 -8.31
C LYS A 66 -16.45 11.33 -7.24
N GLU A 67 -16.06 10.05 -7.21
CA GLU A 67 -15.13 9.47 -6.25
C GLU A 67 -14.21 8.52 -7.00
N ASP A 68 -12.91 8.63 -6.71
CA ASP A 68 -11.86 7.81 -7.27
C ASP A 68 -10.97 7.32 -6.12
N PHE A 69 -10.61 6.04 -6.15
CA PHE A 69 -9.74 5.42 -5.16
C PHE A 69 -8.44 4.98 -5.82
N PHE A 70 -7.32 5.21 -5.14
CA PHE A 70 -6.00 4.84 -5.65
C PHE A 70 -5.30 3.92 -4.65
N LEU A 71 -4.84 2.77 -5.13
CA LEU A 71 -3.99 1.85 -4.38
C LEU A 71 -2.59 1.86 -5.00
N HIS A 72 -1.61 2.29 -4.23
CA HIS A 72 -0.21 2.28 -4.65
C HIS A 72 0.58 1.28 -3.79
N VAL A 73 1.40 0.48 -4.46
CA VAL A 73 2.37 -0.40 -3.81
C VAL A 73 3.76 0.14 -4.13
N LEU A 74 4.48 0.53 -3.09
CA LEU A 74 5.83 1.05 -3.20
C LEU A 74 6.81 0.05 -2.58
N GLU A 75 7.78 -0.37 -3.36
CA GLU A 75 8.89 -1.19 -2.90
C GLU A 75 10.14 -0.33 -2.80
N ILE A 76 10.90 -0.52 -1.72
CA ILE A 76 12.19 0.12 -1.52
C ILE A 76 13.25 -0.97 -1.58
N GLY A 77 14.00 -0.99 -2.69
CA GLY A 77 15.10 -1.91 -2.91
C GLY A 77 16.44 -1.20 -3.05
N ASP A 78 17.51 -1.99 -3.10
CA ASP A 78 18.86 -1.48 -3.32
C ASP A 78 19.07 -1.06 -4.78
N ARG A 79 19.91 -0.06 -4.99
CA ARG A 79 20.26 0.37 -6.35
C ARG A 79 20.96 -0.76 -7.10
N GLY A 80 20.38 -1.17 -8.23
CA GLY A 80 20.91 -2.27 -9.05
C GLY A 80 20.38 -3.65 -8.66
N ASP A 81 19.51 -3.73 -7.65
CA ASP A 81 18.69 -4.91 -7.45
C ASP A 81 17.76 -5.11 -8.67
N THR A 82 17.74 -6.34 -9.18
CA THR A 82 16.94 -6.73 -10.35
C THR A 82 15.76 -7.59 -9.96
N ARG A 83 15.60 -7.89 -8.67
CA ARG A 83 14.41 -8.58 -8.16
C ARG A 83 13.20 -7.70 -8.39
N THR A 84 12.16 -8.30 -8.94
CA THR A 84 10.85 -7.69 -9.13
C THR A 84 9.83 -8.65 -8.53
N PRO A 85 9.57 -8.58 -7.21
CA PRO A 85 8.59 -9.45 -6.58
C PRO A 85 7.24 -9.24 -7.25
N ARG A 86 6.51 -10.34 -7.42
CA ARG A 86 5.19 -10.26 -8.02
C ARG A 86 4.23 -9.50 -7.10
N VAL A 87 3.55 -8.49 -7.65
CA VAL A 87 2.50 -7.73 -6.97
C VAL A 87 1.18 -8.00 -7.66
N GLU A 88 0.16 -8.40 -6.90
CA GLU A 88 -1.17 -8.70 -7.41
C GLU A 88 -2.24 -7.91 -6.66
N LEU A 89 -3.26 -7.49 -7.39
CA LEU A 89 -4.48 -6.92 -6.80
C LEU A 89 -5.27 -8.05 -6.11
N VAL A 90 -5.76 -7.76 -4.92
CA VAL A 90 -6.70 -8.61 -4.20
C VAL A 90 -8.01 -7.86 -4.10
N ASP A 91 -9.00 -8.31 -4.86
CA ASP A 91 -10.28 -7.62 -5.00
C ASP A 91 -11.46 -8.54 -4.61
N GLY A 92 -12.52 -7.94 -4.10
CA GLY A 92 -13.70 -8.64 -3.66
C GLY A 92 -14.76 -7.77 -3.00
N SER A 93 -15.62 -8.40 -2.21
CA SER A 93 -16.74 -7.74 -1.55
C SER A 93 -16.30 -7.12 -0.23
N ASN A 94 -16.57 -5.82 -0.07
CA ASN A 94 -16.26 -4.99 1.10
C ASN A 94 -14.77 -4.83 1.42
N LEU A 95 -13.88 -5.46 0.64
CA LEU A 95 -12.45 -5.51 0.87
C LEU A 95 -11.71 -5.43 -0.46
N VAL A 96 -10.67 -4.59 -0.51
CA VAL A 96 -9.73 -4.48 -1.63
C VAL A 96 -8.30 -4.34 -1.08
N GLY A 97 -7.31 -4.75 -1.84
CA GLY A 97 -5.94 -4.73 -1.33
C GLY A 97 -4.91 -5.19 -2.34
N ALA A 98 -3.71 -5.43 -1.84
CA ALA A 98 -2.61 -5.95 -2.65
C ALA A 98 -1.88 -7.07 -1.91
N LEU A 99 -1.31 -7.97 -2.71
CA LEU A 99 -0.42 -9.02 -2.27
C LEU A 99 0.95 -8.76 -2.91
N VAL A 100 2.00 -8.76 -2.09
CA VAL A 100 3.39 -8.76 -2.54
C VAL A 100 4.01 -10.12 -2.27
N GLU A 101 4.66 -10.71 -3.28
CA GLU A 101 5.30 -12.02 -3.19
C GLU A 101 6.28 -12.11 -2.01
N GLY A 102 6.13 -13.17 -1.20
CA GLY A 102 6.90 -13.36 0.03
C GLY A 102 6.58 -12.36 1.15
N GLY A 103 5.66 -11.44 0.91
CA GLY A 103 5.27 -10.37 1.84
C GLY A 103 3.92 -10.60 2.49
N THR A 104 3.25 -9.50 2.80
CA THR A 104 1.95 -9.44 3.49
C THR A 104 0.84 -9.17 2.49
N ILE A 105 -0.27 -9.92 2.57
CA ILE A 105 -1.55 -9.49 1.96
C ILE A 105 -2.11 -8.35 2.80
N THR A 106 -2.33 -7.18 2.20
CA THR A 106 -2.89 -6.03 2.90
C THR A 106 -4.24 -5.66 2.32
N LEU A 107 -5.30 -5.73 3.13
CA LEU A 107 -6.68 -5.47 2.76
C LEU A 107 -7.24 -4.22 3.46
N PHE A 108 -8.04 -3.46 2.73
CA PHE A 108 -8.72 -2.24 3.12
C PHE A 108 -10.21 -2.38 2.91
N ALA A 109 -11.00 -1.82 3.82
CA ALA A 109 -12.44 -1.74 3.67
C ALA A 109 -12.83 -0.86 2.46
N THR A 110 -13.85 -1.28 1.72
CA THR A 110 -14.42 -0.51 0.60
C THR A 110 -15.82 0.05 0.91
N ILE A 111 -16.23 0.00 2.17
CA ILE A 111 -17.54 0.45 2.65
C ILE A 111 -17.39 1.56 3.68
N ASP A 112 -18.45 2.34 3.85
CA ASP A 112 -18.55 3.31 4.93
C ASP A 112 -18.81 2.60 6.26
N GLY A 113 -17.79 2.56 7.12
CA GLY A 113 -17.86 1.96 8.46
C GLY A 113 -17.12 0.63 8.58
N PRO A 114 -17.22 -0.03 9.76
CA PRO A 114 -16.46 -1.24 10.03
C PRO A 114 -17.01 -2.45 9.24
N VAL A 115 -16.11 -3.20 8.63
CA VAL A 115 -16.43 -4.46 7.95
C VAL A 115 -16.87 -5.50 8.98
N THR A 116 -18.08 -6.03 8.81
CA THR A 116 -18.61 -7.16 9.59
C THR A 116 -18.56 -8.46 8.80
N GLU A 117 -18.59 -8.37 7.46
CA GLU A 117 -18.40 -9.48 6.54
C GLU A 117 -17.70 -8.99 5.27
N GLY A 118 -16.86 -9.84 4.69
CA GLY A 118 -16.15 -9.53 3.47
C GLY A 118 -15.65 -10.80 2.77
N GLU A 119 -15.32 -10.68 1.50
CA GLU A 119 -14.84 -11.80 0.71
C GLU A 119 -13.80 -11.31 -0.29
N VAL A 120 -12.68 -12.01 -0.43
CA VAL A 120 -11.67 -11.71 -1.45
C VAL A 120 -11.15 -12.99 -2.09
N THR A 121 -10.67 -12.89 -3.33
CA THR A 121 -9.94 -13.98 -3.99
C THR A 121 -8.44 -13.81 -3.74
N ILE A 122 -7.81 -14.80 -3.14
CA ILE A 122 -6.38 -14.83 -2.86
C ILE A 122 -5.64 -15.34 -4.11
N PRO A 123 -4.79 -14.51 -4.75
CA PRO A 123 -4.02 -14.90 -5.93
C PRO A 123 -3.09 -16.08 -5.65
N ALA A 124 -2.67 -16.77 -6.71
CA ALA A 124 -1.69 -17.85 -6.65
C ALA A 124 -0.25 -17.32 -6.47
N VAL A 125 -0.01 -16.55 -5.41
CA VAL A 125 1.27 -15.91 -5.09
C VAL A 125 1.62 -16.15 -3.63
N ASP A 126 2.90 -16.39 -3.37
CA ASP A 126 3.41 -16.72 -2.04
C ASP A 126 3.29 -15.52 -1.09
N THR A 127 2.83 -15.78 0.13
CA THR A 127 2.69 -14.77 1.18
C THR A 127 2.96 -15.39 2.55
N ASN A 128 3.33 -14.55 3.51
CA ASN A 128 3.66 -14.94 4.87
C ASN A 128 2.62 -14.51 5.91
N SER A 129 1.85 -13.47 5.62
CA SER A 129 0.95 -12.83 6.58
C SER A 129 -0.21 -12.11 5.89
N LEU A 130 -1.24 -11.84 6.69
CA LEU A 130 -2.42 -11.12 6.29
C LEU A 130 -2.65 -9.97 7.26
N LEU A 131 -2.87 -8.77 6.71
CA LEU A 131 -3.28 -7.58 7.42
C LEU A 131 -4.60 -7.10 6.85
N ILE A 132 -5.62 -6.93 7.70
CA ILE A 132 -6.92 -6.39 7.32
C ILE A 132 -7.20 -5.16 8.16
N SER A 133 -7.58 -4.07 7.50
CA SER A 133 -7.96 -2.81 8.14
C SER A 133 -9.45 -2.49 7.93
N GLY A 134 -9.97 -1.52 8.68
CA GLY A 134 -11.38 -1.15 8.64
C GLY A 134 -12.31 -2.13 9.34
N LEU A 135 -11.81 -2.87 10.33
CA LEU A 135 -12.61 -3.78 11.16
C LEU A 135 -13.17 -3.06 12.40
N LYS A 136 -14.17 -3.67 13.05
CA LYS A 136 -14.66 -3.21 14.35
C LYS A 136 -13.55 -3.40 15.40
N PRO A 137 -13.14 -2.33 16.12
CA PRO A 137 -12.12 -2.45 17.16
C PRO A 137 -12.46 -3.52 18.21
N HIS A 138 -11.44 -4.26 18.65
CA HIS A 138 -11.53 -5.32 19.68
C HIS A 138 -12.46 -6.49 19.35
N ALA A 139 -13.04 -6.54 18.15
CA ALA A 139 -13.96 -7.59 17.77
C ALA A 139 -13.23 -8.84 17.26
N LYS A 140 -13.87 -10.00 17.44
CA LYS A 140 -13.36 -11.29 16.97
C LYS A 140 -13.97 -11.63 15.62
N TYR A 141 -13.11 -12.08 14.72
CA TYR A 141 -13.47 -12.46 13.35
C TYR A 141 -13.05 -13.89 13.07
N GLU A 142 -13.86 -14.57 12.27
CA GLU A 142 -13.53 -15.81 11.60
C GLU A 142 -13.10 -15.50 10.16
N LEU A 143 -12.05 -16.17 9.71
CA LEU A 143 -11.62 -16.18 8.32
C LEU A 143 -11.70 -17.61 7.80
N GLN A 144 -12.57 -17.85 6.82
CA GLN A 144 -12.75 -19.15 6.19
C GLN A 144 -12.10 -19.14 4.82
N MET A 145 -11.13 -20.04 4.62
CA MET A 145 -10.55 -20.31 3.32
C MET A 145 -11.34 -21.39 2.63
N THR A 146 -11.61 -21.16 1.36
CA THR A 146 -12.21 -22.14 0.48
C THR A 146 -11.34 -22.25 -0.77
N GLY A 147 -10.75 -23.42 -1.01
CA GLY A 147 -9.88 -23.65 -2.16
C GLY A 147 -10.63 -23.54 -3.48
N GLY A 148 -9.86 -23.22 -4.52
CA GLY A 148 -10.26 -23.39 -5.92
C GLY A 148 -10.46 -24.87 -6.30
N ARG A 149 -10.49 -25.14 -7.61
CA ARG A 149 -10.72 -26.48 -8.18
C ARG A 149 -9.83 -27.54 -7.53
N ALA A 150 -10.44 -28.47 -6.79
CA ALA A 150 -9.75 -29.59 -6.19
C ALA A 150 -10.31 -30.92 -6.71
N ASN A 151 -9.42 -31.83 -7.09
CA ASN A 151 -9.78 -33.21 -7.39
C ASN A 151 -9.92 -33.98 -6.08
N TRP A 152 -11.16 -34.26 -5.66
CA TRP A 152 -11.46 -35.03 -4.45
C TRP A 152 -12.28 -36.26 -4.82
N ARG A 153 -11.83 -37.46 -4.43
CA ARG A 153 -12.52 -38.75 -4.72
C ARG A 153 -12.95 -38.93 -6.20
N GLY A 154 -12.12 -38.49 -7.14
CA GLY A 154 -12.37 -38.65 -8.59
C GLY A 154 -13.34 -37.64 -9.21
N GLY A 155 -13.81 -36.63 -8.45
CA GLY A 155 -14.61 -35.51 -8.96
C GLY A 155 -13.87 -34.17 -8.85
N LEU A 156 -14.15 -33.26 -9.77
CA LEU A 156 -13.68 -31.87 -9.74
C LEU A 156 -14.65 -31.04 -8.89
N PHE A 157 -14.21 -30.59 -7.71
CA PHE A 157 -15.04 -29.80 -6.80
C PHE A 157 -14.49 -28.38 -6.70
N ASN A 158 -15.40 -27.40 -6.76
CA ASN A 158 -15.11 -26.03 -6.38
C ASN A 158 -15.57 -25.83 -4.94
N GLY A 159 -14.80 -25.09 -4.14
CA GLY A 159 -15.25 -24.70 -2.82
C GLY A 159 -14.91 -25.71 -1.72
N VAL A 160 -13.79 -26.43 -1.84
CA VAL A 160 -13.33 -27.32 -0.76
C VAL A 160 -12.80 -26.49 0.42
N PRO A 161 -13.22 -26.71 1.68
CA PRO A 161 -12.70 -25.99 2.82
C PRO A 161 -11.17 -26.10 2.93
N GLY A 162 -10.49 -24.96 2.86
CA GLY A 162 -9.03 -24.83 2.90
C GLY A 162 -8.47 -24.51 4.29
N GLY A 163 -9.34 -24.22 5.26
CA GLY A 163 -8.98 -23.90 6.65
C GLY A 163 -9.85 -22.79 7.23
N SER A 164 -9.85 -22.66 8.55
CA SER A 164 -10.44 -21.52 9.26
C SER A 164 -9.41 -20.92 10.22
N TYR A 165 -9.40 -19.59 10.30
CA TYR A 165 -8.55 -18.82 11.19
C TYR A 165 -9.44 -17.93 12.05
N ILE A 166 -9.07 -17.72 13.31
CA ILE A 166 -9.74 -16.76 14.18
C ILE A 166 -8.74 -15.69 14.53
N GLY A 167 -9.12 -14.43 14.37
CA GLY A 167 -8.31 -13.29 14.72
C GLY A 167 -9.12 -12.20 15.42
N THR A 168 -8.42 -11.35 16.17
CA THR A 168 -9.03 -10.22 16.88
C THR A 168 -8.46 -8.93 16.30
N ALA A 169 -9.33 -7.98 15.99
CA ALA A 169 -8.90 -6.65 15.60
C ALA A 169 -8.36 -5.88 16.83
N ASN A 170 -7.31 -5.09 16.64
CA ASN A 170 -6.78 -4.21 17.67
C ASN A 170 -7.70 -2.98 17.90
N SER A 171 -7.26 -2.05 18.74
CA SER A 171 -8.01 -0.81 19.04
C SER A 171 -8.21 0.11 17.83
N SER A 172 -7.40 -0.04 16.78
CA SER A 172 -7.50 0.71 15.52
C SER A 172 -8.32 0.00 14.45
N GLY A 173 -8.97 -1.14 14.77
CA GLY A 173 -9.71 -1.91 13.78
C GLY A 173 -8.80 -2.62 12.77
N VAL A 174 -7.58 -2.97 13.16
CA VAL A 174 -6.62 -3.69 12.33
C VAL A 174 -6.37 -5.08 12.90
N MET A 175 -6.41 -6.09 12.04
CA MET A 175 -6.07 -7.47 12.37
C MET A 175 -4.85 -7.89 11.55
N HIS A 176 -3.82 -8.42 12.21
CA HIS A 176 -2.64 -8.97 11.57
C HIS A 176 -2.41 -10.40 12.07
N LEU A 177 -2.22 -11.35 11.16
CA LEU A 177 -2.00 -12.75 11.51
C LEU A 177 -1.04 -13.43 10.52
N PRO A 178 -0.24 -14.42 10.98
CA PRO A 178 0.49 -15.30 10.10
C PRO A 178 -0.47 -16.03 9.16
N PHE A 179 -0.20 -15.97 7.86
CA PHE A 179 -1.10 -16.49 6.86
C PHE A 179 -0.30 -17.23 5.79
N LYS A 180 -0.48 -18.55 5.76
CA LYS A 180 0.02 -19.45 4.71
C LYS A 180 -1.14 -20.13 4.00
N GLY A 181 -2.27 -19.42 3.89
CA GLY A 181 -3.53 -19.98 3.41
C GLY A 181 -3.43 -20.57 2.01
N GLN A 182 -4.49 -21.27 1.61
CA GLN A 182 -4.55 -21.91 0.31
C GLN A 182 -4.46 -20.87 -0.82
N LYS A 183 -3.48 -21.04 -1.70
CA LYS A 183 -3.27 -20.22 -2.91
C LYS A 183 -4.38 -20.51 -3.92
N ASP A 184 -4.77 -19.51 -4.70
CA ASP A 184 -5.89 -19.63 -5.67
C ASP A 184 -7.21 -20.03 -4.98
N GLY A 185 -7.53 -19.32 -3.90
CA GLY A 185 -8.64 -19.64 -3.02
C GLY A 185 -9.43 -18.41 -2.62
N ARG A 186 -10.66 -18.62 -2.16
CA ARG A 186 -11.54 -17.56 -1.66
C ARG A 186 -11.42 -17.46 -0.15
N LEU A 187 -11.11 -16.27 0.35
CA LEU A 187 -11.07 -15.94 1.76
C LEU A 187 -12.37 -15.20 2.12
N ARG A 188 -13.12 -15.74 3.08
CA ARG A 188 -14.31 -15.10 3.66
C ARG A 188 -14.03 -14.64 5.06
N LEU A 189 -14.32 -13.39 5.36
CA LEU A 189 -14.25 -12.78 6.67
C LEU A 189 -15.66 -12.66 7.25
N ARG A 190 -15.84 -13.01 8.53
CA ARG A 190 -17.10 -12.83 9.25
C ARG A 190 -16.86 -12.44 10.70
N LEU A 191 -17.60 -11.46 11.20
CA LEU A 191 -17.65 -11.07 12.61
C LEU A 191 -18.32 -12.17 13.45
N LEU A 192 -17.65 -12.63 14.50
CA LEU A 192 -18.17 -13.63 15.43
C LEU A 192 -18.83 -12.98 16.66
N SER A 193 -18.17 -11.98 17.23
CA SER A 193 -18.68 -11.24 18.39
C SER A 193 -18.12 -9.83 18.38
N SER A 194 -18.97 -8.84 18.60
CA SER A 194 -18.52 -7.54 19.06
C SER A 194 -18.39 -7.59 20.58
N GLY A 195 -17.19 -7.29 21.09
CA GLY A 195 -17.03 -6.91 22.50
C GLY A 195 -17.82 -5.65 22.83
#